data_AF-A0A349J6X1-F1
#
_entry.id   AF-A0A349J6X1-F1
#
_cell.length_a   1.000
_cell.length_b   1.000
_cell.length_c   1.000
_cell.angle_alpha   90.00
_cell.angle_beta   90.00
_cell.angle_gamma   90.00
#
_symmetry.space_group_name_H-M   'P 1'
#
loop_
_entity.id
_entity.type
_entity.pdbx_description
1 polymer ?
#
loop_
_entity_poly.entity_id
_entity_poly.type
_entity_poly.pdbx_seq_one_letter_code
_entity_poly.pdbx_strand_id
1 'polypeptide(L)'
;MAILFHVAGYGFRHPRAFAIDRPRGLAEWVLLQFTHPAQIADGAQRILAEPGSVAVFAPGQRQLYRGHGVGLGNHWCHAGGLEPLVRDLGINTGIPHTVVSPAAVDAIFRSLVEEERCHRPGWEAETAALLVRLLRSLAGGGPQSGLPRLRGEV
;
A
#
# COMPACT_ATOMS: atom_id res chain seq x y z
N MET A 1 -7.66 -6.48 -19.66
CA MET A 1 -6.97 -7.37 -18.70
C MET A 1 -7.79 -7.38 -17.43
N ALA A 2 -8.08 -8.54 -16.84
CA ALA A 2 -8.88 -8.63 -15.62
C ALA A 2 -8.05 -8.24 -14.39
N ILE A 3 -8.70 -7.65 -13.38
CA ILE A 3 -8.10 -7.43 -12.05
C ILE A 3 -8.11 -8.77 -11.31
N LEU A 4 -6.97 -9.15 -10.74
CA LEU A 4 -6.80 -10.42 -10.02
C LEU A 4 -6.37 -10.11 -8.59
N PHE A 5 -7.13 -10.60 -7.62
CA PHE A 5 -6.72 -10.60 -6.23
C PHE A 5 -5.89 -11.85 -5.93
N HIS A 6 -4.79 -11.72 -5.18
CA HIS A 6 -3.95 -12.86 -4.82
C HIS A 6 -4.04 -13.19 -3.33
N VAL A 7 -3.80 -12.21 -2.45
CA VAL A 7 -3.74 -12.39 -0.99
C VAL A 7 -3.78 -11.04 -0.29
N ALA A 8 -4.30 -10.99 0.94
CA ALA A 8 -4.27 -9.81 1.81
C ALA A 8 -3.86 -10.13 3.24
N GLY A 9 -3.39 -9.09 3.94
CA GLY A 9 -3.12 -9.11 5.36
C GLY A 9 -3.70 -7.88 6.05
N TYR A 10 -4.31 -8.11 7.22
CA TYR A 10 -4.96 -7.06 8.00
C TYR A 10 -4.38 -6.95 9.42
N GLY A 11 -4.00 -5.75 9.83
CA GLY A 11 -3.61 -5.45 11.21
C GLY A 11 -2.22 -5.96 11.60
N PHE A 12 -1.32 -6.09 10.63
CA PHE A 12 0.04 -6.56 10.88
C PHE A 12 0.83 -5.53 11.70
N ARG A 13 1.61 -6.03 12.65
CA ARG A 13 2.51 -5.26 13.50
C ARG A 13 3.85 -5.95 13.56
N HIS A 14 4.91 -5.18 13.37
CA HIS A 14 6.28 -5.66 13.40
C HIS A 14 7.12 -4.83 14.37
N PRO A 15 8.19 -5.42 14.96
CA PRO A 15 9.11 -4.70 15.84
C PRO A 15 9.79 -3.51 15.16
N ARG A 16 10.36 -2.59 15.96
CA ARG A 16 11.05 -1.38 15.48
C ARG A 16 12.22 -1.65 14.51
N ALA A 17 12.89 -2.79 14.66
CA ALA A 17 13.98 -3.20 13.77
C ALA A 17 13.51 -3.76 12.42
N PHE A 18 12.20 -4.04 12.27
CA PHE A 18 11.67 -4.61 11.04
C PHE A 18 11.64 -3.58 9.92
N ALA A 19 12.11 -4.00 8.75
CA ALA A 19 12.03 -3.23 7.52
C ALA A 19 11.67 -4.17 6.37
N ILE A 20 10.88 -3.67 5.44
CA ILE A 20 10.74 -4.29 4.13
C ILE A 20 11.87 -3.73 3.26
N ASP A 21 12.73 -4.60 2.76
CA ASP A 21 13.75 -4.28 1.76
C ASP A 21 13.67 -5.29 0.62
N ARG A 22 13.04 -4.88 -0.47
CA ARG A 22 12.89 -5.67 -1.71
C ARG A 22 13.49 -4.84 -2.83
N PRO A 23 14.81 -4.91 -3.07
CA PRO A 23 15.50 -4.04 -4.02
C PRO A 23 15.02 -4.22 -5.47
N ARG A 24 14.48 -5.40 -5.81
CA ARG A 24 13.94 -5.73 -7.14
C ARG A 24 12.41 -5.76 -7.19
N GLY A 25 11.75 -5.32 -6.11
CA GLY A 25 10.29 -5.40 -5.98
C GLY A 25 9.75 -6.83 -5.96
N LEU A 26 8.50 -6.97 -6.37
CA LEU A 26 7.79 -8.24 -6.56
C LEU A 26 7.23 -8.32 -7.99
N ALA A 27 6.80 -9.50 -8.43
CA ALA A 27 6.19 -9.68 -9.76
C ALA A 27 4.77 -9.12 -9.88
N GLU A 28 4.16 -8.74 -8.76
CA GLU A 28 2.77 -8.32 -8.64
C GLU A 28 2.65 -6.92 -8.03
N TRP A 29 1.45 -6.36 -8.09
CA TRP A 29 1.14 -5.09 -7.43
C TRP A 29 1.04 -5.30 -5.93
N VAL A 30 1.56 -4.34 -5.18
CA VAL A 30 1.38 -4.29 -3.72
C VAL A 30 0.69 -2.99 -3.35
N LEU A 31 -0.44 -3.08 -2.66
CA LEU A 31 -1.12 -1.95 -2.05
C LEU A 31 -1.04 -2.12 -0.55
N LEU A 32 -0.74 -1.05 0.18
CA LEU A 32 -0.68 -1.12 1.63
C LEU A 32 -1.13 0.19 2.27
N GLN A 33 -1.82 0.08 3.39
CA GLN A 33 -2.16 1.20 4.26
C GLN A 33 -1.30 1.14 5.52
N PHE A 34 -0.60 2.21 5.84
CA PHE A 34 0.14 2.30 7.09
C PHE A 34 -0.82 2.55 8.27
N THR A 35 -0.69 1.80 9.35
CA THR A 35 -1.49 2.00 10.58
C THR A 35 -0.71 2.75 11.66
N HIS A 36 0.60 2.90 11.46
CA HIS A 36 1.52 3.63 12.34
C HIS A 36 2.41 4.51 11.46
N PRO A 37 3.05 5.56 12.03
CA PRO A 37 3.99 6.37 11.28
C PRO A 37 5.08 5.50 10.67
N ALA A 38 5.33 5.69 9.38
CA ALA A 38 6.34 4.94 8.65
C ALA A 38 7.22 5.89 7.83
N GLN A 39 8.30 5.34 7.31
CA GLN A 39 9.16 6.03 6.36
C GLN A 39 9.38 5.13 5.15
N ILE A 40 9.21 5.70 3.96
CA ILE A 40 9.51 5.06 2.68
C ILE A 40 10.75 5.72 2.08
N ALA A 41 11.66 4.92 1.55
CA ALA A 41 12.83 5.42 0.84
C ALA A 41 12.56 5.44 -0.66
N ASP A 42 12.61 6.65 -1.24
CA ASP A 42 12.57 6.87 -2.68
C ASP A 42 13.92 7.42 -3.13
N GLY A 43 14.77 6.56 -3.69
CA GLY A 43 16.16 6.88 -4.00
C GLY A 43 16.92 7.42 -2.78
N ALA A 44 17.35 8.68 -2.86
CA ALA A 44 18.05 9.37 -1.77
C ALA A 44 17.09 10.04 -0.75
N GLN A 45 15.81 10.16 -1.07
CA GLN A 45 14.82 10.81 -0.23
C GLN A 45 14.20 9.84 0.78
N ARG A 46 13.72 10.39 1.89
CA ARG A 46 12.86 9.68 2.84
C ARG A 46 11.54 10.43 2.92
N ILE A 47 10.46 9.72 2.64
CA ILE A 47 9.10 10.23 2.74
C ILE A 47 8.51 9.68 4.03
N LEU A 48 8.09 10.58 4.92
CA LEU A 48 7.30 10.19 6.09
C LEU A 48 5.89 9.87 5.61
N ALA A 49 5.41 8.70 6.01
CA ALA A 49 4.07 8.22 5.74
C ALA A 49 3.25 8.36 7.01
N GLU A 50 2.26 9.25 6.98
CA GLU A 50 1.32 9.42 8.08
C GLU A 50 0.44 8.17 8.28
N PRO A 51 0.01 7.84 9.51
CA PRO A 51 -0.99 6.81 9.73
C PRO A 51 -2.23 7.04 8.86
N GLY A 52 -2.74 5.97 8.26
CA GLY A 52 -3.87 5.98 7.35
C GLY A 52 -3.52 6.23 5.88
N SER A 53 -2.29 6.66 5.58
CA SER A 53 -1.80 6.81 4.21
C SER A 53 -1.61 5.48 3.51
N VAL A 54 -1.67 5.50 2.18
CA VAL A 54 -1.63 4.32 1.32
C VAL A 54 -0.52 4.44 0.31
N ALA A 55 0.30 3.40 0.17
CA ALA A 55 1.30 3.29 -0.89
C ALA A 55 0.90 2.18 -1.88
N VAL A 56 1.16 2.42 -3.16
CA VAL A 56 0.99 1.45 -4.24
C VAL A 56 2.34 1.21 -4.89
N PHE A 57 2.78 -0.04 -4.99
CA PHE A 57 4.00 -0.42 -5.67
C PHE A 57 3.69 -1.22 -6.92
N ALA A 58 4.25 -0.80 -8.05
CA ALA A 58 4.14 -1.52 -9.31
C ALA A 58 5.02 -2.79 -9.30
N PRO A 59 4.71 -3.78 -10.16
CA PRO A 59 5.59 -4.91 -10.42
C PRO A 59 7.03 -4.46 -10.73
N GLY A 60 8.02 -5.10 -10.11
CA GLY A 60 9.44 -4.78 -10.24
C GLY A 60 9.89 -3.53 -9.49
N GLN A 61 8.98 -2.74 -8.91
CA GLN A 61 9.35 -1.53 -8.20
C GLN A 61 9.97 -1.84 -6.84
N ARG A 62 11.13 -1.24 -6.57
CA ARG A 62 11.82 -1.35 -5.29
C ARG A 62 10.90 -0.95 -4.13
N GLN A 63 10.91 -1.76 -3.07
CA GLN A 63 10.20 -1.47 -1.83
C GLN A 63 11.23 -1.34 -0.72
N LEU A 64 11.37 -0.14 -0.14
CA LEU A 64 12.13 0.05 1.09
C LEU A 64 11.33 0.92 2.05
N TYR A 65 10.81 0.33 3.10
CA TYR A 65 10.08 1.06 4.13
C TYR A 65 10.15 0.39 5.49
N ARG A 66 10.01 1.19 6.54
CA ARG A 66 10.02 0.75 7.95
C ARG A 66 9.17 1.68 8.81
N GLY A 67 8.88 1.27 10.05
CA GLY A 67 8.26 2.16 11.04
C GLY A 67 9.14 3.39 11.35
N HIS A 68 8.51 4.51 11.69
CA HIS A 68 9.18 5.75 12.06
C HIS A 68 8.91 6.07 13.54
N GLY A 69 9.96 6.09 14.36
CA GLY A 69 9.85 6.21 15.82
C GLY A 69 9.36 4.92 16.52
N VAL A 70 8.45 4.19 15.88
CA VAL A 70 7.80 2.97 16.38
C VAL A 70 8.02 1.77 15.44
N GLY A 71 7.43 0.61 15.78
CA GLY A 71 7.36 -0.55 14.90
C GLY A 71 6.53 -0.30 13.63
N LEU A 72 6.75 -1.11 12.60
CA LEU A 72 5.94 -1.03 11.38
C LEU A 72 4.55 -1.63 11.64
N GLY A 73 3.50 -0.89 11.32
CA GLY A 73 2.14 -1.43 11.27
C GLY A 73 1.47 -1.11 9.95
N ASN A 74 0.81 -2.10 9.34
CA ASN A 74 0.14 -1.94 8.06
C ASN A 74 -0.97 -2.98 7.79
N HIS A 75 -1.84 -2.64 6.86
CA HIS A 75 -2.62 -3.58 6.05
C HIS A 75 -1.97 -3.68 4.67
N TRP A 76 -2.12 -4.81 3.98
CA TRP A 76 -1.53 -4.99 2.66
C TRP A 76 -2.36 -5.95 1.80
N CYS A 77 -2.25 -5.83 0.49
CA CYS A 77 -2.76 -6.83 -0.47
C CYS A 77 -1.85 -6.90 -1.69
N HIS A 78 -1.83 -8.10 -2.29
CA HIS A 78 -1.14 -8.41 -3.52
C HIS A 78 -2.17 -8.67 -4.63
N ALA A 79 -1.93 -8.12 -5.82
CA ALA A 79 -2.88 -8.17 -6.92
C ALA A 79 -2.21 -8.11 -8.30
N GLY A 80 -2.94 -8.54 -9.33
CA GLY A 80 -2.61 -8.42 -10.75
C GLY A 80 -3.59 -7.52 -11.50
N GLY A 81 -3.18 -7.06 -12.68
CA GLY A 81 -4.08 -6.38 -13.62
C GLY A 81 -4.45 -4.92 -13.30
N LEU A 82 -3.75 -4.28 -12.34
CA LEU A 82 -4.09 -2.90 -11.91
C LEU A 82 -3.53 -1.79 -12.82
N GLU A 83 -2.55 -2.10 -13.68
CA GLU A 83 -1.84 -1.13 -14.53
C GLU A 83 -2.76 -0.13 -15.25
N PRO A 84 -3.83 -0.55 -15.98
CA PRO A 84 -4.68 0.41 -16.69
C PRO A 84 -5.34 1.39 -15.72
N LEU A 85 -5.87 0.89 -14.59
CA LEU A 85 -6.58 1.72 -13.63
C LEU A 85 -5.65 2.66 -12.87
N VAL A 86 -4.45 2.19 -12.50
CA VAL A 86 -3.42 3.02 -11.85
C VAL A 86 -3.02 4.17 -12.77
N ARG A 87 -2.78 3.88 -14.05
CA ARG A 87 -2.45 4.89 -15.07
C ARG A 87 -3.60 5.86 -15.30
N ASP A 88 -4.82 5.36 -15.48
CA ASP A 88 -6.00 6.19 -15.79
C ASP A 88 -6.36 7.12 -14.61
N LEU A 89 -6.08 6.71 -13.37
CA LEU A 89 -6.26 7.51 -12.16
C LEU A 89 -5.05 8.42 -11.84
N GLY A 90 -3.95 8.32 -12.58
CA GLY A 90 -2.74 9.13 -12.35
C GLY A 90 -2.07 8.85 -10.99
N ILE A 91 -2.13 7.62 -10.48
CA ILE A 91 -1.60 7.27 -9.17
C ILE A 91 -0.07 7.13 -9.25
N ASN A 92 0.65 7.97 -8.49
CA ASN A 92 2.10 7.85 -8.34
C ASN A 92 2.46 6.60 -7.51
N THR A 93 3.25 5.70 -8.06
CA THR A 93 3.67 4.48 -7.36
C THR A 93 4.93 4.72 -6.54
N GLY A 94 5.16 3.90 -5.51
CA GLY A 94 6.37 3.94 -4.67
C GLY A 94 6.34 5.00 -3.56
N ILE A 95 5.33 5.87 -3.53
CA ILE A 95 5.18 6.93 -2.54
C ILE A 95 3.83 6.81 -1.81
N PRO A 96 3.72 7.27 -0.56
CA PRO A 96 2.47 7.26 0.17
C PRO A 96 1.56 8.39 -0.29
N HIS A 97 0.26 8.11 -0.35
CA HIS A 97 -0.81 9.05 -0.65
C HIS A 97 -1.67 9.24 0.58
N THR A 98 -2.10 10.48 0.83
CA THR A 98 -3.24 10.71 1.70
C THR A 98 -4.50 10.15 1.06
N VAL A 99 -5.47 9.74 1.86
CA VAL A 99 -6.79 9.31 1.41
C VAL A 99 -7.84 10.09 2.16
N VAL A 100 -8.97 10.36 1.51
CA VAL A 100 -10.06 11.16 2.11
C VAL A 100 -10.62 10.50 3.36
N SER A 101 -10.73 9.17 3.38
CA SER A 101 -11.21 8.41 4.52
C SER A 101 -10.34 7.17 4.78
N PRO A 102 -9.35 7.28 5.69
CA PRO A 102 -8.55 6.13 6.10
C PRO A 102 -9.38 4.98 6.68
N ALA A 103 -10.49 5.29 7.37
CA ALA A 103 -11.40 4.29 7.90
C ALA A 103 -12.14 3.50 6.81
N ALA A 104 -12.49 4.14 5.69
CA ALA A 104 -13.08 3.45 4.55
C ALA A 104 -12.07 2.51 3.86
N VAL A 105 -10.80 2.94 3.76
CA VAL A 105 -9.71 2.10 3.25
C VAL A 105 -9.45 0.91 4.17
N ASP A 106 -9.42 1.13 5.49
CA ASP A 106 -9.28 0.06 6.49
C ASP A 106 -10.41 -0.98 6.36
N ALA A 107 -11.66 -0.52 6.19
CA ALA A 107 -12.80 -1.41 5.96
C ALA A 107 -12.64 -2.24 4.67
N ILE A 108 -12.09 -1.66 3.60
CA ILE A 108 -11.80 -2.39 2.36
C ILE A 108 -10.76 -3.50 2.61
N PHE A 109 -9.67 -3.22 3.31
CA PHE A 109 -8.68 -4.27 3.64
C PHE A 109 -9.27 -5.39 4.48
N ARG A 110 -10.15 -5.05 5.44
CA ARG A 110 -10.86 -6.05 6.24
C ARG A 110 -11.74 -6.94 5.36
N SER A 111 -12.48 -6.35 4.43
CA SER A 111 -13.32 -7.10 3.47
C SER A 111 -12.49 -7.98 2.54
N LEU A 112 -11.33 -7.52 2.06
CA LEU A 112 -10.44 -8.34 1.24
C LEU A 112 -9.99 -9.61 1.96
N VAL A 113 -9.57 -9.49 3.23
CA VAL A 113 -9.18 -10.65 4.05
C VAL A 113 -10.38 -11.56 4.36
N GLU A 114 -11.57 -11.00 4.52
CA GLU A 114 -12.79 -11.80 4.72
C GLU A 114 -13.14 -12.62 3.48
N GLU A 115 -13.09 -12.02 2.29
CA GLU A 115 -13.36 -12.71 1.03
C GLU A 115 -12.29 -13.77 0.72
N GLU A 116 -11.01 -13.50 0.99
CA GLU A 116 -9.94 -14.50 0.90
C GLU A 116 -10.18 -15.70 1.82
N ARG A 117 -10.67 -15.46 3.04
CA ARG A 117 -10.93 -16.54 3.99
C ARG A 117 -12.15 -17.38 3.62
N CYS A 118 -13.20 -16.73 3.13
CA CYS A 118 -14.51 -17.36 2.98
C CYS A 118 -14.77 -17.88 1.56
N HIS A 119 -14.14 -17.30 0.53
CA HIS A 119 -14.34 -17.62 -0.89
C HIS A 119 -15.81 -17.84 -1.26
N ARG A 120 -16.65 -16.86 -0.93
CA ARG A 120 -18.10 -16.92 -1.23
C ARG A 120 -18.32 -16.99 -2.74
N PRO A 121 -19.46 -17.50 -3.22
CA PRO A 121 -19.79 -17.42 -4.64
C PRO A 121 -19.68 -15.97 -5.15
N GLY A 122 -18.85 -15.74 -6.16
CA GLY A 122 -18.56 -14.40 -6.69
C GLY A 122 -17.43 -13.62 -6.03
N TRP A 123 -16.66 -14.22 -5.11
CA TRP A 123 -15.59 -13.54 -4.37
C TRP A 123 -14.52 -12.88 -5.27
N GLU A 124 -14.21 -13.43 -6.44
CA GLU A 124 -13.27 -12.83 -7.41
C GLU A 124 -13.78 -11.48 -7.93
N ALA A 125 -15.08 -11.39 -8.23
CA ALA A 125 -15.70 -10.15 -8.67
C ALA A 125 -15.78 -9.13 -7.53
N GLU A 126 -16.07 -9.58 -6.31
CA GLU A 126 -16.13 -8.72 -5.12
C GLU A 126 -14.74 -8.15 -4.77
N THR A 127 -13.72 -9.00 -4.72
CA THR A 127 -12.34 -8.57 -4.47
C THR A 127 -11.82 -7.62 -5.55
N ALA A 128 -12.16 -7.86 -6.83
CA ALA A 128 -11.88 -6.91 -7.90
C ALA A 128 -12.58 -5.55 -7.68
N ALA A 129 -13.86 -5.56 -7.30
CA ALA A 129 -14.61 -4.33 -6.99
C ALA A 129 -14.02 -3.57 -5.79
N LEU A 130 -13.59 -4.28 -4.75
CA LEU A 130 -12.89 -3.73 -3.59
C LEU A 130 -11.56 -3.07 -3.98
N LEU A 131 -10.76 -3.72 -4.84
CA LEU A 131 -9.50 -3.15 -5.35
C LEU A 131 -9.75 -1.87 -6.19
N VAL A 132 -10.81 -1.85 -7.01
CA VAL A 132 -11.21 -0.63 -7.75
C VAL A 132 -11.57 0.50 -6.78
N ARG A 133 -12.36 0.21 -5.74
CA ARG A 133 -12.73 1.20 -4.71
C ARG A 133 -11.51 1.72 -3.95
N LEU A 134 -10.56 0.84 -3.63
CA LEU A 134 -9.31 1.20 -2.98
C LEU A 134 -8.50 2.17 -3.84
N LEU A 135 -8.26 1.86 -5.12
CA LEU A 135 -7.50 2.74 -6.02
C LEU A 135 -8.20 4.08 -6.24
N ARG A 136 -9.53 4.09 -6.39
CA ARG A 136 -10.29 5.35 -6.50
C ARG A 136 -10.20 6.22 -5.25
N SER A 137 -10.00 5.64 -4.06
CA SER A 137 -9.81 6.42 -2.83
C SER A 137 -8.52 7.26 -2.84
N LEU A 138 -7.53 6.85 -3.65
CA LEU A 138 -6.26 7.55 -3.83
C LEU A 138 -6.38 8.73 -4.77
N ALA A 139 -7.25 8.64 -5.79
CA ALA A 139 -7.48 9.71 -6.74
C ALA A 139 -8.07 10.99 -6.11
N GLY A 140 -8.73 10.86 -4.95
CA GLY A 140 -9.23 12.02 -4.18
C GLY A 140 -8.21 12.60 -3.19
N GLY A 141 -7.04 11.97 -3.05
CA GLY A 141 -5.97 12.39 -2.14
C GLY A 141 -4.78 12.99 -2.87
N GLY A 142 -3.69 13.23 -2.13
CA GLY A 142 -2.46 13.79 -2.67
C GLY A 142 -1.22 12.99 -2.27
N PRO A 143 -0.17 12.96 -3.11
CA PRO A 143 1.10 12.35 -2.77
C PRO A 143 1.74 13.09 -1.59
N GLN A 144 2.32 12.35 -0.66
CA GLN A 144 3.12 12.93 0.41
C GLN A 144 4.55 13.15 -0.09
N SER A 145 5.08 14.34 0.18
CA SER A 145 6.43 14.73 -0.24
C SER A 145 7.45 14.44 0.86
N GLY A 146 8.67 14.12 0.41
CA GLY A 146 9.76 13.75 1.31
C GLY A 146 10.51 14.92 1.91
N LEU A 147 11.16 14.66 3.04
CA LEU A 147 12.21 15.52 3.55
C LEU A 147 13.54 15.16 2.84
N PRO A 148 14.43 16.14 2.58
CA PRO A 148 15.79 15.83 2.15
C PRO A 148 16.46 14.93 3.21
N ARG A 149 17.31 14.00 2.76
CA ARG A 149 18.19 13.26 3.68
C ARG A 149 19.04 14.28 4.45
N LEU A 150 18.78 14.45 5.74
CA LEU A 150 19.74 15.09 6.62
C LEU A 150 20.96 14.17 6.70
N ARG A 151 22.15 14.71 6.39
CA ARG A 151 23.41 13.95 6.54
C ARG A 151 23.55 13.56 8.01
N GLY A 152 23.42 12.27 8.35
CA GLY A 152 23.75 11.79 9.69
C GLY A 152 23.03 10.55 10.23
N GLU A 153 21.91 10.10 9.64
CA GLU A 153 21.18 8.95 10.19
C GLU A 153 21.48 7.64 9.44
N VAL A 154 22.52 6.96 9.94
CA VAL A 154 22.83 5.55 9.66
C VAL A 154 21.90 4.66 10.49
#